data_AF-A0A242N145-F1
#
_entry.id   AF-A0A242N145-F1
#
_cell.length_a   1.000
_cell.length_b   1.000
_cell.length_c   1.000
_cell.angle_alpha   90.00
_cell.angle_beta   90.00
_cell.angle_gamma   90.00
#
_symmetry.space_group_name_H-M   'P 1'
#
loop_
_entity.id
_entity.type
_entity.pdbx_description
1 polymer ?
#
loop_
_entity_poly.entity_id
_entity_poly.type
_entity_poly.pdbx_seq_one_letter_code
_entity_poly.pdbx_strand_id
1 'polypeptide(L)'
;MASKPKQADDSAPASLAASLAYTFKLFATDHRVLAQNGDGKLIDIGAIEHREKKGFVVSLDVDELESEPEASEKKALQNIASQITFDYLDGLFTSEDVTEFHGKLADLPHIELTLDETLPRSLTDRTPPHLF
;
A
#
# COMPACT_ATOMS: atom_id res chain seq x y z
N MET A 1 -60.89 0.32 9.76
CA MET A 1 -60.21 -0.85 9.17
C MET A 1 -58.92 -0.32 8.54
N ALA A 2 -57.80 -0.29 9.27
CA ALA A 2 -56.67 -1.22 9.10
C ALA A 2 -56.20 -1.26 7.63
N SER A 3 -55.00 -0.77 7.27
CA SER A 3 -53.72 -1.41 7.62
C SER A 3 -52.49 -0.49 7.49
N LYS A 4 -51.63 -0.49 8.52
CA LYS A 4 -50.16 -0.56 8.40
C LYS A 4 -49.81 -2.07 8.35
N PRO A 5 -48.58 -2.56 8.07
CA PRO A 5 -47.34 -1.97 7.51
C PRO A 5 -46.73 -2.83 6.35
N LYS A 6 -45.73 -2.33 5.60
CA LYS A 6 -44.57 -3.16 5.23
C LYS A 6 -43.36 -2.32 4.80
N GLN A 7 -42.29 -2.57 5.51
CA GLN A 7 -40.94 -2.07 5.36
C GLN A 7 -40.23 -2.80 4.20
N ALA A 8 -39.49 -2.03 3.42
CA ALA A 8 -38.31 -2.40 2.62
C ALA A 8 -37.64 -1.03 2.40
N ASP A 9 -36.62 -0.61 3.14
CA ASP A 9 -35.29 -1.24 3.17
C ASP A 9 -34.92 -1.76 1.78
N ASP A 10 -34.54 -0.84 0.91
CA ASP A 10 -33.50 -1.15 -0.06
C ASP A 10 -32.52 0.00 0.00
N SER A 11 -31.37 -0.35 0.54
CA SER A 11 -30.22 0.52 0.75
C SER A 11 -29.84 1.20 -0.57
N ALA A 12 -29.26 2.40 -0.45
CA ALA A 12 -28.65 3.11 -1.56
C ALA A 12 -27.87 2.16 -2.49
N PRO A 13 -27.82 2.40 -3.82
CA PRO A 13 -27.07 1.56 -4.73
C PRO A 13 -25.57 1.71 -4.43
N ALA A 14 -25.05 0.94 -3.50
CA ALA A 14 -23.62 0.74 -3.23
C ALA A 14 -23.01 -0.18 -4.29
N SER A 15 -23.38 0.01 -5.55
CA SER A 15 -23.09 -0.92 -6.64
C SER A 15 -22.95 -0.16 -7.95
N LEU A 16 -21.92 0.69 -8.02
CA LEU A 16 -21.22 1.01 -9.28
C LEU A 16 -19.86 1.71 -9.09
N ALA A 17 -19.31 1.70 -7.88
CA ALA A 17 -17.88 1.77 -7.66
C ALA A 17 -17.49 0.40 -7.12
N ALA A 18 -17.41 -0.60 -7.99
CA ALA A 18 -16.62 -1.77 -7.70
C ALA A 18 -15.17 -1.30 -7.70
N SER A 19 -14.76 -0.62 -6.63
CA SER A 19 -13.37 -0.32 -6.37
C SER A 19 -12.66 -1.66 -6.36
N LEU A 20 -11.82 -1.95 -7.36
CA LEU A 20 -10.91 -3.09 -7.27
C LEU A 20 -9.89 -2.73 -6.18
N ALA A 21 -10.30 -2.93 -4.94
CA ALA A 21 -9.47 -2.77 -3.77
C ALA A 21 -8.60 -4.03 -3.67
N TYR A 22 -7.32 -3.87 -3.97
CA TYR A 22 -6.35 -4.94 -3.87
C TYR A 22 -5.67 -4.88 -2.50
N THR A 23 -5.67 -6.04 -1.83
CA THR A 23 -4.97 -6.19 -0.57
C THR A 23 -3.53 -6.64 -0.83
N PHE A 24 -2.59 -5.84 -0.38
CA PHE A 24 -1.17 -6.15 -0.35
C PHE A 24 -0.67 -6.21 1.09
N LYS A 25 0.40 -6.93 1.30
CA LYS A 25 1.10 -6.98 2.59
C LYS A 25 2.54 -6.58 2.39
N LEU A 26 3.00 -5.61 3.16
CA LEU A 26 4.42 -5.28 3.23
C LEU A 26 5.02 -5.91 4.46
N PHE A 27 6.21 -6.47 4.32
CA PHE A 27 7.00 -7.06 5.37
C PHE A 27 8.35 -6.35 5.42
N ALA A 28 8.75 -5.87 6.59
CA ALA A 28 10.13 -5.44 6.83
C ALA A 28 10.91 -6.63 7.38
N THR A 29 12.02 -6.95 6.74
CA THR A 29 13.06 -7.84 7.27
C THR A 29 14.17 -6.99 7.91
N ASP A 30 15.26 -7.58 8.39
CA ASP A 30 16.39 -6.84 8.96
C ASP A 30 16.98 -5.77 8.02
N HIS A 31 16.98 -6.02 6.70
CA HIS A 31 17.60 -5.13 5.72
C HIS A 31 16.79 -4.91 4.42
N ARG A 32 15.68 -5.62 4.24
CA ARG A 32 14.88 -5.63 3.01
C ARG A 32 13.40 -5.44 3.28
N VAL A 33 12.71 -4.85 2.31
CA VAL A 33 11.26 -4.67 2.35
C VAL A 33 10.66 -5.53 1.25
N LEU A 34 9.80 -6.45 1.68
CA LEU A 34 9.12 -7.39 0.81
C LEU A 34 7.67 -6.97 0.66
N ALA A 35 7.11 -7.14 -0.53
CA ALA A 35 5.68 -6.97 -0.79
C ALA A 35 5.07 -8.30 -1.22
N GLN A 36 3.90 -8.62 -0.66
CA GLN A 36 3.08 -9.77 -1.05
C GLN A 36 1.74 -9.29 -1.59
N ASN A 37 1.32 -9.80 -2.75
CA ASN A 37 -0.01 -9.53 -3.29
C ASN A 37 -1.08 -10.51 -2.74
N GLY A 38 -2.34 -10.26 -3.09
CA GLY A 38 -3.47 -11.13 -2.71
C GLY A 38 -3.36 -12.56 -3.23
N ASP A 39 -2.64 -12.78 -4.33
CA ASP A 39 -2.34 -14.12 -4.88
C ASP A 39 -1.25 -14.88 -4.11
N GLY A 40 -0.60 -14.21 -3.15
CA GLY A 40 0.49 -14.76 -2.36
C GLY A 40 1.87 -14.66 -3.02
N LYS A 41 1.97 -14.07 -4.21
CA LYS A 41 3.25 -13.72 -4.85
C LYS A 41 3.95 -12.70 -3.97
N LEU A 42 5.20 -12.99 -3.60
CA LEU A 42 6.05 -12.11 -2.82
C LEU A 42 7.20 -11.61 -3.70
N ILE A 43 7.59 -10.36 -3.54
CA ILE A 43 8.69 -9.71 -4.26
C ILE A 43 9.49 -8.83 -3.31
N ASP A 44 10.77 -8.62 -3.60
CA ASP A 44 11.58 -7.59 -2.96
C ASP A 44 11.27 -6.24 -3.60
N ILE A 45 10.93 -5.22 -2.81
CA ILE A 45 10.58 -3.89 -3.34
C ILE A 45 11.57 -2.81 -2.92
N GLY A 46 12.48 -3.13 -2.01
CA GLY A 46 13.47 -2.20 -1.51
C GLY A 46 14.24 -2.67 -0.28
N ALA A 47 14.93 -1.74 0.34
CA ALA A 47 15.73 -1.93 1.53
C ALA A 47 15.13 -1.21 2.75
N ILE A 48 15.42 -1.72 3.95
CA ILE A 48 15.21 -1.00 5.20
C ILE A 48 16.53 -0.90 5.96
N GLU A 49 16.88 0.31 6.35
CA GLU A 49 18.10 0.59 7.10
C GLU A 49 17.78 1.19 8.45
N HIS A 50 18.33 0.61 9.51
CA HIS A 50 18.32 1.25 10.82
C HIS A 50 19.51 2.21 10.92
N ARG A 51 19.22 3.51 10.82
CA ARG A 51 20.21 4.56 11.08
C ARG A 51 20.19 4.90 12.56
N GLU A 52 21.18 4.45 13.32
CA GLU A 52 21.27 4.59 14.79
C GLU A 52 21.01 6.01 15.35
N LYS A 53 21.20 7.06 14.54
CA LYS A 53 20.97 8.47 14.93
C LYS A 53 19.65 9.08 14.43
N LYS A 54 18.95 8.42 13.50
CA LYS A 54 17.75 8.95 12.84
C LYS A 54 16.52 8.05 13.00
N GLY A 55 16.71 6.73 13.11
CA GLY A 55 15.63 5.75 13.15
C GLY A 55 15.68 4.82 11.94
N PHE A 56 14.58 4.13 11.67
CA PHE A 56 14.42 3.22 10.55
C PHE A 56 14.02 3.99 9.30
N VAL A 57 14.73 3.75 8.20
CA VAL A 57 14.52 4.36 6.90
C VAL A 57 14.26 3.25 5.90
N VAL A 58 13.14 3.33 5.18
CA VAL A 58 12.85 2.42 4.07
C VAL A 58 13.20 3.13 2.77
N SER A 59 13.91 2.45 1.88
CA SER A 59 14.25 2.97 0.56
C SER A 59 13.77 1.97 -0.49
N LEU A 60 12.93 2.41 -1.42
CA LEU A 60 12.44 1.56 -2.51
C LEU A 60 13.38 1.63 -3.72
N ASP A 61 13.61 0.49 -4.37
CA ASP A 61 14.62 0.39 -5.43
C ASP A 61 14.18 1.04 -6.75
N VAL A 62 12.88 1.07 -7.06
CA VAL A 62 12.39 1.48 -8.40
C VAL A 62 12.06 2.97 -8.54
N ASP A 63 11.72 3.67 -7.46
CA ASP A 63 11.34 5.10 -7.50
C ASP A 63 12.29 6.01 -6.71
N GLU A 64 13.41 5.48 -6.18
CA GLU A 64 14.29 6.16 -5.21
C GLU A 64 13.47 6.77 -4.05
N LEU A 65 12.31 6.17 -3.75
CA LEU A 65 11.38 6.65 -2.74
C LEU A 65 11.93 6.27 -1.37
N GLU A 66 12.36 7.26 -0.61
CA GLU A 66 12.86 7.08 0.76
C GLU A 66 11.78 7.52 1.77
N SER A 67 11.43 6.65 2.70
CA SER A 67 10.55 6.98 3.81
C SER A 67 11.25 7.93 4.76
N GLU A 68 10.48 8.74 5.48
CA GLU A 68 11.07 9.50 6.57
C GLU A 68 11.66 8.57 7.64
N PRO A 69 12.75 9.00 8.31
CA PRO A 69 13.33 8.24 9.40
C PRO A 69 12.36 8.17 10.57
N GLU A 70 11.92 6.96 10.89
CA GLU A 70 10.88 6.71 11.88
C GLU A 70 11.42 5.97 13.10
N ALA A 71 10.73 6.13 14.23
CA ALA A 71 11.14 5.50 15.49
C ALA A 71 11.00 3.96 15.50
N SER A 72 10.34 3.37 14.49
CA SER A 72 10.12 1.92 14.37
C SER A 72 9.91 1.50 12.92
N GLU A 73 10.33 0.28 12.57
CA GLU A 73 10.18 -0.31 11.23
C GLU A 73 8.73 -0.26 10.75
N LYS A 74 7.79 -0.59 11.63
CA LYS A 74 6.36 -0.56 11.32
C LYS A 74 5.86 0.84 10.94
N LYS A 75 6.39 1.90 11.56
CA LYS A 75 6.05 3.28 11.21
C LYS A 75 6.69 3.69 9.88
N ALA A 76 7.95 3.32 9.65
CA ALA A 76 8.62 3.55 8.38
C ALA A 76 7.85 2.87 7.23
N LEU A 77 7.44 1.62 7.44
CA LEU A 77 6.57 0.88 6.54
C LEU A 77 5.23 1.59 6.35
N GLN A 78 4.57 2.05 7.41
CA GLN A 78 3.28 2.73 7.27
C GLN A 78 3.40 4.05 6.49
N ASN A 79 4.51 4.77 6.66
CA ASN A 79 4.80 5.99 5.93
C ASN A 79 5.02 5.69 4.45
N ILE A 80 5.96 4.79 4.11
CA ILE A 80 6.22 4.42 2.70
C ILE A 80 4.96 3.86 2.06
N ALA A 81 4.17 3.08 2.80
CA ALA A 81 3.00 2.45 2.28
C ALA A 81 1.82 3.40 2.03
N SER A 82 1.85 4.58 2.65
CA SER A 82 0.92 5.67 2.33
C SER A 82 1.35 6.44 1.07
N GLN A 83 2.59 6.26 0.61
CA GLN A 83 3.16 6.91 -0.57
C GLN A 83 3.16 5.99 -1.81
N ILE A 84 3.23 4.67 -1.64
CA ILE A 84 3.09 3.71 -2.75
C ILE A 84 1.65 3.62 -3.26
N THR A 85 1.52 3.23 -4.52
CA THR A 85 0.22 3.06 -5.20
C THR A 85 0.09 1.67 -5.79
N PHE A 86 -1.13 1.30 -6.20
CA PHE A 86 -1.38 0.02 -6.87
C PHE A 86 -0.51 -0.14 -8.12
N ASP A 87 -0.46 0.89 -8.98
CA ASP A 87 0.31 0.89 -10.24
C ASP A 87 1.81 0.62 -10.01
N TYR A 88 2.35 1.17 -8.92
CA TYR A 88 3.72 0.91 -8.51
C TYR A 88 3.95 -0.57 -8.16
N LEU A 89 3.11 -1.14 -7.29
CA LEU A 89 3.24 -2.55 -6.91
C LEU A 89 2.98 -3.47 -8.10
N ASP A 90 1.96 -3.21 -8.92
CA ASP A 90 1.63 -3.99 -10.12
C ASP A 90 2.78 -3.95 -11.15
N GLY A 91 3.40 -2.78 -11.33
CA GLY A 91 4.60 -2.60 -12.15
C GLY A 91 5.79 -3.41 -11.62
N LEU A 92 6.00 -3.43 -10.30
CA LEU A 92 7.00 -4.27 -9.66
C LEU A 92 6.67 -5.76 -9.80
N PHE A 93 5.42 -6.17 -9.61
CA PHE A 93 5.02 -7.57 -9.80
C PHE A 93 5.17 -8.03 -11.25
N THR A 94 5.18 -7.11 -12.22
CA THR A 94 5.42 -7.40 -13.64
C THR A 94 6.91 -7.40 -13.99
N SER A 95 7.71 -6.53 -13.36
CA SER A 95 9.13 -6.34 -13.67
C SER A 95 10.06 -7.21 -12.82
N GLU A 96 9.74 -7.36 -11.55
CA GLU A 96 10.51 -8.14 -10.57
C GLU A 96 10.05 -9.61 -10.53
N ASP A 97 11.04 -10.46 -10.28
CA ASP A 97 10.81 -11.88 -10.09
C ASP A 97 10.19 -12.19 -8.71
N VAL A 98 9.42 -13.27 -8.67
CA VAL A 98 8.87 -13.81 -7.42
C VAL A 98 10.05 -14.10 -6.48
N THR A 99 10.07 -13.41 -5.35
CA THR A 99 11.04 -13.66 -4.27
C THR A 99 10.44 -14.68 -3.32
N GLU A 100 11.12 -15.81 -3.15
CA GLU A 100 10.78 -16.78 -2.11
C GLU A 100 11.52 -16.44 -0.82
N PHE A 101 10.79 -15.91 0.16
CA PHE A 101 11.33 -15.73 1.50
C PHE A 101 11.12 -17.01 2.32
N HIS A 102 12.21 -17.75 2.56
CA HIS A 102 12.19 -19.00 3.34
C HIS A 102 12.23 -18.79 4.87
N GLY A 103 12.11 -17.55 5.35
CA GLY A 103 12.04 -17.24 6.77
C GLY A 103 10.60 -17.17 7.31
N LYS A 104 10.46 -16.81 8.59
CA LYS A 104 9.14 -16.62 9.21
C LYS A 104 8.61 -15.21 8.97
N LEU A 105 7.90 -15.00 7.86
CA LEU A 105 7.17 -13.74 7.58
C LEU A 105 6.23 -13.34 8.73
N ALA A 106 5.68 -14.32 9.44
CA ALA A 106 4.76 -14.11 10.55
C ALA A 106 5.42 -13.46 11.80
N ASP A 107 6.72 -13.62 11.99
CA ASP A 107 7.48 -12.97 13.07
C ASP A 107 7.93 -11.55 12.69
N LEU A 108 7.87 -11.21 11.40
CA LEU A 108 8.35 -9.93 10.90
C LEU A 108 7.31 -8.81 11.07
N PRO A 109 7.76 -7.56 11.29
CA PRO A 109 6.90 -6.39 11.19
C PRO A 109 6.25 -6.34 9.82
N HIS A 110 4.93 -6.48 9.80
CA HIS A 110 4.16 -6.39 8.57
C HIS A 110 2.96 -5.46 8.74
N ILE A 111 2.54 -4.90 7.61
CA ILE A 111 1.34 -4.10 7.49
C ILE A 111 0.53 -4.58 6.30
N GLU A 112 -0.78 -4.59 6.47
CA GLU A 112 -1.72 -4.86 5.39
C GLU A 112 -2.20 -3.54 4.81
N LEU A 113 -2.16 -3.46 3.50
CA LEU A 113 -2.49 -2.28 2.72
C LEU A 113 -3.60 -2.64 1.77
N THR A 114 -4.71 -1.94 1.91
CA THR A 114 -5.77 -2.00 0.92
C THR A 114 -5.59 -0.80 0.01
N LEU A 115 -5.04 -1.06 -1.18
CA LEU A 115 -4.90 -0.04 -2.21
C LEU A 115 -6.05 -0.22 -3.18
N ASP A 116 -6.89 0.80 -3.30
CA ASP A 116 -7.79 0.87 -4.43
C ASP A 116 -6.96 0.98 -5.71
N GLU A 117 -7.39 0.31 -6.78
CA GLU A 117 -6.95 0.63 -8.14
C GLU A 117 -7.38 2.08 -8.45
N THR A 118 -6.63 3.04 -7.91
CA THR A 118 -6.85 4.44 -8.15
C THR A 118 -6.25 4.73 -9.51
N LEU A 119 -7.11 4.94 -10.50
CA LEU A 119 -6.75 5.69 -11.70
C LEU A 119 -5.81 6.83 -11.29
N PRO A 120 -4.64 6.98 -11.92
CA PRO A 120 -3.57 7.83 -11.45
C PRO A 120 -4.12 9.22 -11.12
N ARG A 121 -3.83 9.72 -9.91
CA ARG A 121 -4.15 11.09 -9.47
C ARG A 121 -3.33 12.16 -10.22
N SER A 122 -3.06 11.98 -11.50
CA SER A 122 -2.53 13.03 -12.39
C SER A 122 -3.51 14.20 -12.60
N LEU A 123 -4.52 14.35 -11.75
CA LEU A 123 -5.54 15.39 -11.73
C LEU A 123 -5.73 16.06 -10.36
N THR A 124 -4.93 15.73 -9.32
CA THR A 124 -5.05 16.45 -8.02
C THR A 124 -4.05 17.60 -7.87
N ASP A 125 -2.93 17.61 -8.62
CA ASP A 125 -2.08 18.80 -8.74
C ASP A 125 -2.48 19.64 -9.97
N ARG A 126 -3.66 20.24 -9.87
CA ARG A 126 -3.91 21.50 -10.58
C ARG A 126 -3.95 22.60 -9.53
N THR A 127 -2.78 22.92 -8.98
CA THR A 127 -2.57 24.30 -8.55
C THR A 127 -2.51 25.12 -9.85
N PRO A 128 -3.53 25.93 -10.21
CA PRO A 128 -3.38 26.78 -11.37
C PRO A 128 -2.22 27.75 -11.06
N PRO A 129 -1.24 27.95 -11.95
CA PRO A 129 -0.26 29.00 -11.75
C PRO A 129 -1.03 30.32 -11.71
N HIS A 130 -1.02 31.00 -10.56
CA HIS A 130 -1.52 32.36 -10.44
C HIS A 130 -0.62 33.26 -11.30
N LEU A 131 -1.01 33.44 -12.55
CA LEU A 131 -0.57 34.51 -13.44
C LEU A 131 -1.62 35.63 -13.35
N PHE A 132 -1.43 36.56 -12.41
CA PHE A 132 -2.01 37.92 -12.46
C PHE A 132 -1.12 38.89 -11.69
#